data_AF-A0A2E8Y7Y4-F1
#
_entry.id   AF-A0A2E8Y7Y4-F1
#
_cell.length_a   1.000
_cell.length_b   1.000
_cell.length_c   1.000
_cell.angle_alpha   90.00
_cell.angle_beta   90.00
_cell.angle_gamma   90.00
#
_symmetry.space_group_name_H-M   'P 1'
#
loop_
_entity.id
_entity.type
_entity.pdbx_description
1 polymer ?
#
loop_
_entity_poly.entity_id
_entity_poly.type
_entity_poly.pdbx_seq_one_letter_code
_entity_poly.pdbx_strand_id
1 'polypeptide(L)'
;MPYCVQGFSGSLMSRFYSHCLLIVLLVTLVGPASARMYQWIDPVTGSGQMYGKPPAWCRSDWNGPRIRVFDNGTIVDDISILVFDDEMQALRQEAFRQFDESQRLNALKRLESEALREAERQDRLSKVDELPVAALEDEEVDEALSDNFTEETIDRFKDLINEWDSLNIPLDGQ
;
A
#
# COMPACT_ATOMS: atom_id res chain seq x y z
N MET A 1 -61.84 35.89 -54.29
CA MET A 1 -61.57 35.23 -53.00
C MET A 1 -60.11 35.47 -52.65
N PRO A 2 -59.80 36.32 -51.66
CA PRO A 2 -58.42 36.52 -51.22
C PRO A 2 -58.05 35.48 -50.16
N TYR A 3 -56.96 34.76 -50.37
CA TYR A 3 -56.39 33.82 -49.41
C TYR A 3 -55.53 34.60 -48.41
N CYS A 4 -55.88 34.49 -47.13
CA CYS A 4 -55.16 35.08 -46.01
C CYS A 4 -53.96 34.18 -45.67
N VAL A 5 -52.73 34.63 -45.91
CA VAL A 5 -51.52 33.92 -45.53
C VAL A 5 -51.20 34.27 -44.08
N GLN A 6 -51.54 33.37 -43.14
CA GLN A 6 -51.19 33.51 -41.74
C GLN A 6 -49.67 33.37 -41.54
N GLY A 7 -49.02 34.47 -41.15
CA GLY A 7 -47.61 34.53 -40.79
C GLY A 7 -47.31 33.79 -39.48
N PHE A 8 -47.05 32.49 -39.57
CA PHE A 8 -46.47 31.67 -38.51
C PHE A 8 -44.98 31.47 -38.79
N SER A 9 -44.08 32.35 -38.33
CA SER A 9 -42.63 32.05 -38.40
C SER A 9 -41.69 32.79 -37.42
N GLY A 10 -42.19 33.59 -36.48
CA GLY A 10 -41.30 34.27 -35.51
C GLY A 10 -41.09 33.52 -34.19
N SER A 11 -42.15 32.90 -33.67
CA SER A 11 -42.19 32.43 -32.26
C SER A 11 -41.44 31.13 -32.01
N LEU A 12 -41.47 30.19 -32.97
CA LEU A 12 -40.81 28.89 -32.84
C LEU A 12 -39.28 29.01 -32.85
N MET A 13 -38.71 29.80 -33.77
CA MET A 13 -37.25 29.99 -33.85
C MET A 13 -36.68 30.63 -32.58
N SER A 14 -37.35 31.65 -32.02
CA SER A 14 -36.90 32.33 -30.79
C SER A 14 -36.81 31.36 -29.60
N ARG A 15 -37.76 30.42 -29.49
CA ARG A 15 -37.74 29.38 -28.44
C ARG A 15 -36.53 28.45 -28.61
N PHE A 16 -36.23 27.99 -29.81
CA PHE A 16 -35.06 27.14 -30.04
C PHE A 16 -33.75 27.82 -29.67
N TYR A 17 -33.56 29.08 -30.10
CA TYR A 17 -32.36 29.84 -29.72
C TYR A 17 -32.25 30.03 -28.21
N SER A 18 -33.36 30.33 -27.53
CA SER A 18 -33.37 30.46 -26.07
C SER A 18 -32.99 29.16 -25.36
N HIS A 19 -33.42 28.00 -25.86
CA HIS A 19 -33.09 26.71 -25.25
C HIS A 19 -31.64 26.31 -25.53
N CYS A 20 -31.15 26.54 -26.76
CA CYS A 20 -29.75 26.31 -27.09
C CYS A 20 -28.82 27.20 -26.25
N LEU A 21 -29.16 28.47 -26.06
CA LEU A 21 -28.38 29.41 -25.25
C LEU A 21 -28.39 28.99 -23.77
N LEU A 22 -29.54 28.56 -23.24
CA LEU A 22 -29.64 28.03 -21.88
C LEU A 22 -28.77 26.78 -21.69
N ILE A 23 -28.76 25.84 -22.64
CA ILE A 23 -27.93 24.63 -22.57
C ILE A 23 -26.45 25.00 -22.59
N VAL A 24 -26.02 25.88 -23.50
CA VAL A 24 -24.62 26.34 -23.56
C VAL A 24 -24.22 27.02 -22.26
N LEU A 25 -25.08 27.89 -21.71
CA LEU A 25 -24.85 28.54 -20.42
C LEU A 25 -24.69 27.50 -19.30
N LEU A 26 -25.58 26.50 -19.25
CA LEU A 26 -25.53 25.44 -18.24
C LEU A 26 -24.24 24.63 -18.31
N VAL A 27 -23.76 24.29 -19.51
CA VAL A 27 -22.51 23.55 -19.72
C VAL A 27 -21.30 24.38 -19.28
N THR A 28 -21.32 25.70 -19.49
CA THR A 28 -20.21 26.57 -19.05
C THR A 28 -20.17 26.83 -17.54
N LEU A 29 -21.31 26.67 -16.83
CA LEU A 29 -21.40 26.85 -15.39
C LEU A 29 -20.93 25.63 -14.59
N VAL A 30 -20.96 24.44 -15.19
CA VAL A 30 -20.32 23.25 -14.61
C VAL A 30 -18.81 23.38 -14.85
N GLY A 31 -18.14 24.11 -13.96
CA GLY A 31 -16.68 24.19 -13.97
C GLY A 31 -16.05 22.79 -13.91
N PRO A 32 -14.78 22.64 -14.33
CA PRO A 32 -14.09 21.36 -14.24
C PRO A 32 -14.14 20.89 -12.79
N ALA A 33 -14.88 19.83 -12.52
CA ALA A 33 -14.81 19.14 -11.24
C ALA A 33 -13.40 18.56 -11.14
N SER A 34 -12.49 19.28 -10.47
CA SER A 34 -11.11 18.84 -10.27
C SER A 34 -11.12 17.67 -9.29
N ALA A 35 -11.37 16.47 -9.81
CA ALA A 35 -11.26 15.24 -9.06
C ALA A 35 -9.77 14.94 -8.88
N ARG A 36 -9.18 15.45 -7.79
CA ARG A 36 -7.83 15.05 -7.37
C ARG A 36 -7.86 13.58 -6.98
N MET A 37 -7.03 12.77 -7.63
CA MET A 37 -6.83 11.37 -7.26
C MET A 37 -5.45 11.20 -6.64
N TYR A 38 -5.41 10.65 -5.44
CA TYR A 38 -4.20 10.38 -4.69
C TYR A 38 -3.79 8.93 -4.94
N GLN A 39 -2.56 8.72 -5.39
CA GLN A 39 -1.96 7.41 -5.58
C GLN A 39 -0.79 7.24 -4.59
N TRP A 40 -0.77 6.11 -3.88
CA TRP A 40 0.38 5.70 -3.09
C TRP A 40 0.65 4.22 -3.23
N ILE A 41 1.84 3.79 -2.80
CA ILE A 41 2.22 2.38 -2.70
C ILE A 41 2.16 2.01 -1.23
N ASP A 42 1.38 0.98 -0.90
CA ASP A 42 1.36 0.42 0.44
C ASP A 42 2.71 -0.27 0.72
N PRO A 43 3.46 0.14 1.77
CA PRO A 43 4.77 -0.45 2.05
C PRO A 43 4.71 -1.91 2.51
N VAL A 44 3.56 -2.37 3.03
CA VAL A 44 3.38 -3.74 3.53
C VAL A 44 3.08 -4.68 2.37
N THR A 45 2.20 -4.28 1.47
CA THR A 45 1.72 -5.13 0.36
C THR A 45 2.41 -4.87 -0.97
N GLY A 46 3.10 -3.73 -1.12
CA GLY A 46 3.65 -3.27 -2.40
C GLY A 46 2.59 -2.88 -3.44
N SER A 47 1.30 -2.92 -3.07
CA SER A 47 0.19 -2.63 -3.97
C SER A 47 -0.01 -1.12 -4.14
N GLY A 48 -0.28 -0.70 -5.37
CA GLY A 48 -0.67 0.68 -5.67
C GLY A 48 -2.15 0.90 -5.38
N GLN A 49 -2.49 1.89 -4.57
CA GLN A 49 -3.88 2.22 -4.25
C GLN A 49 -4.22 3.64 -4.72
N MET A 50 -5.48 3.86 -5.11
CA MET A 50 -6.00 5.15 -5.60
C MET A 50 -7.21 5.60 -4.77
N TYR A 51 -7.17 6.84 -4.30
CA TYR A 51 -8.25 7.42 -3.49
C TYR A 51 -8.60 8.82 -3.96
N GLY A 52 -9.90 9.16 -3.90
CA GLY A 52 -10.38 10.52 -4.23
C GLY A 52 -10.25 11.54 -3.10
N LYS A 53 -9.74 11.12 -1.93
CA LYS A 53 -9.50 11.99 -0.77
C LYS A 53 -8.08 11.73 -0.23
N PRO A 54 -7.40 12.78 0.26
CA PRO A 54 -6.10 12.59 0.87
C PRO A 54 -6.23 11.75 2.14
N PRO A 55 -5.31 10.79 2.38
CA PRO A 55 -5.22 10.09 3.65
C PRO A 55 -4.98 11.07 4.81
N ALA A 56 -5.45 10.71 6.01
CA ALA A 56 -5.25 11.56 7.20
C ALA A 56 -3.76 11.80 7.52
N TRP A 57 -2.90 10.81 7.29
CA TRP A 57 -1.45 10.89 7.53
C TRP A 57 -0.72 11.80 6.53
N CYS A 58 -1.31 12.09 5.36
CA CYS A 58 -0.74 13.03 4.40
C CYS A 58 -0.64 14.47 4.95
N ARG A 59 -1.41 14.79 6.01
CA ARG A 59 -1.43 16.11 6.64
C ARG A 59 -0.78 16.14 8.03
N SER A 60 -0.25 15.01 8.49
CA SER A 60 0.53 14.98 9.73
C SER A 60 1.95 15.47 9.47
N ASP A 61 2.60 16.05 10.48
CA ASP A 61 4.02 16.44 10.47
C ASP A 61 4.98 15.23 10.33
N TRP A 62 4.44 14.03 10.19
CA TRP A 62 5.18 12.78 10.05
C TRP A 62 5.47 12.50 8.57
N ASN A 63 6.73 12.20 8.24
CA ASN A 63 7.16 11.80 6.90
C ASN A 63 6.51 10.46 6.50
N GLY A 64 5.32 10.54 5.90
CA GLY A 64 4.60 9.40 5.33
C GLY A 64 5.14 8.95 3.97
N PRO A 65 4.62 7.84 3.43
CA PRO A 65 4.96 7.38 2.08
C PRO A 65 4.73 8.47 1.03
N ARG A 66 5.53 8.48 -0.05
CA ARG A 66 5.35 9.46 -1.13
C ARG A 66 3.99 9.28 -1.80
N ILE A 67 3.25 10.37 -1.95
CA ILE A 67 1.93 10.39 -2.60
C ILE A 67 2.05 11.15 -3.92
N ARG A 68 1.70 10.46 -5.02
CA ARG A 68 1.52 11.09 -6.32
C ARG A 68 0.06 11.52 -6.45
N VAL A 69 -0.19 12.76 -6.80
CA VAL A 69 -1.53 13.30 -7.04
C VAL A 69 -1.75 13.51 -8.52
N PHE A 70 -2.82 12.96 -9.05
CA PHE A 70 -3.32 13.32 -10.37
C PHE A 70 -4.18 14.57 -10.24
N ASP A 71 -3.68 15.69 -10.77
CA ASP A 71 -4.40 16.95 -10.87
C ASP A 71 -4.44 17.38 -12.35
N ASN A 72 -5.65 17.61 -12.88
CA ASN A 72 -5.89 18.05 -14.26
C ASN A 72 -5.14 17.25 -15.36
N GLY A 73 -5.06 15.92 -15.21
CA GLY A 73 -4.38 15.04 -16.18
C GLY A 73 -2.85 15.06 -16.09
N THR A 74 -2.29 15.72 -15.07
CA THR A 74 -0.86 15.72 -14.77
C THR A 74 -0.60 15.05 -13.43
N ILE A 75 0.53 14.34 -13.32
CA ILE A 75 0.99 13.76 -12.06
C ILE A 75 1.83 14.82 -11.35
N VAL A 76 1.34 15.27 -10.20
CA VAL A 76 1.96 16.25 -9.30
C VAL A 76 2.35 15.53 -8.01
N ASP A 77 3.58 15.71 -7.54
CA ASP A 77 3.98 15.22 -6.21
C ASP A 77 3.39 16.21 -5.17
N ASP A 78 2.40 15.77 -4.38
CA ASP A 78 1.61 16.67 -3.50
C ASP A 78 2.34 17.05 -2.21
N ILE A 79 3.49 16.42 -1.97
CA ILE A 79 4.50 16.88 -1.03
C ILE A 79 5.29 18.02 -1.70
N SER A 80 4.60 19.14 -1.85
CA SER A 80 5.05 20.37 -2.51
C SER A 80 6.12 21.13 -1.71
N ILE A 81 7.15 20.42 -1.24
CA ILE A 81 8.41 21.08 -0.90
C ILE A 81 9.08 21.39 -2.24
N LEU A 82 9.15 22.68 -2.58
CA LEU A 82 9.99 23.17 -3.67
C LEU A 82 11.44 22.90 -3.29
N VAL A 83 11.92 21.71 -3.66
CA VAL A 83 13.31 21.30 -3.47
C VAL A 83 14.05 21.68 -4.75
N PHE A 84 15.05 22.55 -4.62
CA PHE A 84 15.94 22.89 -5.74
C PHE A 84 16.79 21.67 -6.14
N ASP A 85 17.26 21.60 -7.39
CA ASP A 85 17.99 20.42 -7.90
C ASP A 85 19.18 20.01 -7.03
N ASP A 86 19.90 20.98 -6.46
CA ASP A 86 21.04 20.76 -5.56
C ASP A 86 20.61 20.09 -4.24
N GLU A 87 19.49 20.55 -3.69
CA GLU A 87 18.92 20.01 -2.45
C GLU A 87 18.32 18.61 -2.70
N MET A 88 17.77 18.38 -3.89
CA MET A 88 17.31 17.05 -4.29
C MET A 88 18.46 16.06 -4.39
N GLN A 89 19.61 16.48 -4.94
CA GLN A 89 20.81 15.64 -4.97
C GLN A 89 21.33 15.33 -3.56
N ALA A 90 21.36 16.33 -2.67
CA ALA A 90 21.76 16.15 -1.28
C ALA A 90 20.82 15.16 -0.55
N LEU A 91 19.50 15.30 -0.71
CA LEU A 91 18.52 14.38 -0.13
C LEU A 91 18.65 12.95 -0.67
N ARG A 92 18.99 12.78 -1.96
CA ARG A 92 19.27 11.44 -2.51
C ARG A 92 20.52 10.84 -1.89
N GLN A 93 21.61 11.60 -1.80
CA GLN A 93 22.85 11.13 -1.17
C GLN A 93 22.63 10.76 0.29
N GLU A 94 21.85 11.56 1.02
CA GLU A 94 21.48 11.28 2.40
C GLU A 94 20.64 10.00 2.52
N ALA A 95 19.65 9.81 1.64
CA ALA A 95 18.83 8.61 1.64
C ALA A 95 19.66 7.33 1.38
N PHE A 96 20.63 7.38 0.45
CA PHE A 96 21.53 6.26 0.21
C PHE A 96 22.45 6.01 1.42
N ARG A 97 22.96 7.07 2.06
CA ARG A 97 23.79 6.94 3.27
C ARG A 97 23.03 6.27 4.41
N GLN A 98 21.79 6.68 4.66
CA GLN A 98 20.95 6.09 5.70
C GLN A 98 20.61 4.63 5.39
N PHE A 99 20.38 4.30 4.11
CA PHE A 99 20.17 2.93 3.68
C PHE A 99 21.40 2.05 3.98
N ASP A 100 22.59 2.51 3.60
CA ASP A 100 23.84 1.78 3.85
C ASP A 100 24.12 1.61 5.35
N GLU A 101 23.86 2.63 6.15
CA GLU A 101 23.99 2.57 7.61
C GLU A 101 23.02 1.56 8.23
N SER A 102 21.77 1.55 7.77
CA SER A 102 20.77 0.59 8.22
C SER A 102 21.16 -0.85 7.88
N GLN A 103 21.72 -1.08 6.68
CA GLN A 103 22.25 -2.39 6.27
C GLN A 103 23.41 -2.83 7.16
N ARG A 104 24.34 -1.92 7.47
CA ARG A 104 25.46 -2.21 8.38
C ARG A 104 24.98 -2.55 9.79
N LEU A 105 24.05 -1.78 10.34
CA LEU A 105 23.48 -2.04 11.67
C LEU A 105 22.76 -3.39 11.72
N ASN A 106 22.00 -3.73 10.67
CA ASN A 106 21.33 -5.02 10.59
C ASN A 106 22.32 -6.19 10.46
N ALA A 107 23.41 -6.00 9.72
CA ALA A 107 24.48 -6.99 9.63
C ALA A 107 25.18 -7.21 10.99
N LEU A 108 25.47 -6.14 11.73
CA LEU A 108 26.06 -6.23 13.07
C LEU A 108 25.14 -6.97 14.05
N LYS A 109 23.84 -6.64 14.05
CA LYS A 109 22.85 -7.33 14.90
C LYS A 109 22.75 -8.83 14.59
N ARG A 110 22.89 -9.22 13.32
CA ARG A 110 22.93 -10.64 12.92
C ARG A 110 24.14 -11.34 13.52
N LEU A 111 25.33 -10.76 13.37
CA LEU A 111 26.57 -11.32 13.93
C LEU A 111 26.52 -11.43 15.46
N GLU A 112 25.98 -10.41 16.13
CA GLU A 112 25.80 -10.42 17.59
C GLU A 112 24.85 -11.55 18.02
N SER A 113 23.73 -11.74 17.31
CA SER A 113 22.78 -12.82 17.60
C SER A 113 23.35 -14.21 17.35
N GLU A 114 24.25 -14.36 16.36
CA GLU A 114 24.95 -15.61 16.07
C GLU A 114 25.98 -15.92 17.17
N ALA A 115 26.79 -14.93 17.58
CA ALA A 115 27.75 -15.07 18.66
C ALA A 115 27.06 -15.44 20.00
N LEU A 116 25.91 -14.84 20.30
CA LEU A 116 25.13 -15.17 21.48
C LEU A 116 24.64 -16.63 21.45
N ARG A 117 24.15 -17.09 20.29
CA ARG A 117 23.71 -18.48 20.10
C ARG A 117 24.86 -19.48 20.22
N GLU A 118 26.05 -19.13 19.75
CA GLU A 118 27.24 -19.97 19.91
C GLU A 118 27.69 -20.05 21.36
N ALA A 119 27.70 -18.92 22.08
CA ALA A 119 28.02 -18.89 23.51
C ALA A 119 27.02 -19.72 24.32
N GLU A 120 25.72 -19.62 24.04
CA GLU A 120 24.70 -20.45 24.71
C GLU A 120 24.89 -21.94 24.41
N ARG A 121 25.22 -22.29 23.15
CA ARG A 121 25.51 -23.68 22.78
C ARG A 121 26.73 -24.20 23.54
N GLN A 122 27.76 -23.38 23.69
CA GLN A 122 28.97 -23.75 24.41
C GLN A 122 28.74 -23.92 25.91
N ASP A 123 27.96 -23.03 26.54
CA ASP A 123 27.56 -23.15 27.95
C ASP A 123 26.77 -24.43 28.22
N ARG A 124 25.80 -24.75 27.34
CA ARG A 124 25.05 -26.00 27.40
C ARG A 124 25.96 -27.23 27.29
N LEU A 125 26.94 -27.22 26.38
CA LEU A 125 27.90 -28.33 26.23
C LEU A 125 28.77 -28.51 27.48
N SER A 126 29.26 -27.42 28.07
CA SER A 126 30.05 -27.50 29.32
C SER A 126 29.25 -28.01 30.51
N LYS A 127 27.93 -27.77 30.53
CA LYS A 127 27.06 -28.20 31.63
C LYS A 127 26.67 -29.68 31.56
N VAL A 128 26.75 -30.31 30.38
CA VAL A 128 26.44 -31.74 30.17
C VAL A 128 27.58 -32.64 30.68
N ASP A 129 28.83 -32.16 30.70
CA ASP A 129 29.98 -32.93 31.20
C ASP A 129 30.11 -32.95 32.74
N GLU A 130 29.29 -32.18 33.47
CA GLU A 130 29.27 -32.14 34.94
C GLU A 130 28.11 -32.91 35.59
N LEU A 131 27.29 -33.62 34.80
CA LEU A 131 26.27 -34.50 35.38
C LEU A 131 26.93 -35.78 35.92
N PRO A 132 26.85 -36.07 37.24
CA PRO A 132 27.24 -37.37 37.76
C PRO A 132 26.34 -38.43 37.12
N VAL A 133 26.93 -39.56 36.71
CA VAL A 133 26.26 -40.76 36.19
C VAL A 133 25.47 -41.46 37.32
N ALA A 134 24.60 -40.73 38.00
CA ALA A 134 23.79 -41.22 39.09
C ALA A 134 22.35 -40.76 38.86
N ALA A 135 21.49 -41.78 38.69
CA ALA A 135 20.04 -41.72 38.57
C ALA A 135 19.51 -41.18 37.22
N LEU A 136 19.37 -42.11 36.27
CA LEU A 136 18.25 -42.11 35.34
C LEU A 136 16.97 -42.27 36.16
N GLU A 137 16.37 -41.16 36.59
CA GLU A 137 14.94 -41.12 36.86
C GLU A 137 14.30 -40.54 35.60
N ASP A 138 13.38 -41.32 35.02
CA ASP A 138 12.53 -40.93 33.91
C ASP A 138 11.75 -39.66 34.29
N GLU A 139 12.25 -38.51 33.87
CA GLU A 139 11.50 -37.26 33.91
C GLU A 139 10.57 -37.27 32.68
N GLU A 140 9.30 -37.58 32.93
CA GLU A 140 8.19 -37.44 31.97
C GLU A 140 8.26 -36.02 31.37
N VAL A 141 8.72 -35.95 30.12
CA VAL A 141 8.62 -34.75 29.30
C VAL A 141 7.15 -34.50 29.04
N ASP A 142 6.62 -33.46 29.70
CA ASP A 142 5.26 -32.94 29.52
C ASP A 142 4.85 -32.95 28.03
N GLU A 143 3.98 -33.90 27.70
CA GLU A 143 3.36 -34.13 26.39
C GLU A 143 2.28 -33.06 26.07
N ALA A 144 2.29 -31.92 26.77
CA ALA A 144 1.21 -30.92 26.75
C ALA A 144 1.22 -29.97 25.53
N LEU A 145 2.17 -30.14 24.60
CA LEU A 145 2.27 -29.34 23.36
C LEU A 145 1.97 -30.14 22.08
N SER A 146 1.81 -31.45 22.18
CA SER A 146 1.50 -32.33 21.03
C SER A 146 0.02 -32.34 20.66
N ASP A 147 -0.88 -32.17 21.64
CA ASP A 147 -2.33 -32.40 21.45
C ASP A 147 -3.12 -31.24 20.83
N ASN A 148 -2.49 -30.08 20.58
CA ASN A 148 -3.19 -28.92 20.01
C ASN A 148 -3.16 -28.82 18.48
N PHE A 149 -2.45 -29.73 17.79
CA PHE A 149 -2.54 -29.86 16.33
C PHE A 149 -3.52 -30.96 15.97
N THR A 150 -4.80 -30.68 16.13
CA THR A 150 -5.86 -31.57 15.66
C THR A 150 -5.82 -31.70 14.14
N GLU A 151 -6.21 -32.86 13.62
CA GLU A 151 -6.34 -33.11 12.17
C GLU A 151 -7.23 -32.05 11.49
N GLU A 152 -8.23 -31.55 12.21
CA GLU A 152 -9.10 -30.44 11.81
C GLU A 152 -8.33 -29.13 11.57
N THR A 153 -7.30 -28.84 12.37
CA THR A 153 -6.47 -27.64 12.20
C THR A 153 -5.60 -27.76 10.95
N ILE A 154 -5.10 -28.97 10.67
CA ILE A 154 -4.31 -29.27 9.47
C ILE A 154 -5.17 -29.13 8.21
N ASP A 155 -6.39 -29.66 8.24
CA ASP A 155 -7.32 -29.58 7.11
C ASP A 155 -7.77 -28.14 6.85
N ARG A 156 -8.06 -27.37 7.90
CA ARG A 156 -8.35 -25.94 7.78
C ARG A 156 -7.19 -25.15 7.16
N PHE A 157 -5.96 -25.52 7.47
CA PHE A 157 -4.78 -24.87 6.91
C PHE A 157 -4.60 -25.22 5.42
N LYS A 158 -4.88 -26.46 5.02
CA LYS A 158 -4.88 -26.88 3.61
C LYS A 158 -5.96 -26.17 2.79
N ASP A 159 -7.14 -25.99 3.35
CA ASP A 159 -8.23 -25.26 2.69
C ASP A 159 -7.85 -23.79 2.44
N LEU A 160 -7.24 -23.13 3.42
CA LEU A 160 -6.73 -21.76 3.27
C LEU A 160 -5.66 -21.63 2.18
N ILE A 161 -4.75 -22.61 2.07
CA ILE A 161 -3.73 -22.63 1.02
C ILE A 161 -4.38 -22.80 -0.36
N ASN A 162 -5.33 -23.74 -0.49
CA ASN A 162 -6.03 -23.98 -1.75
C ASN A 162 -6.87 -22.76 -2.19
N GLU A 163 -7.52 -22.09 -1.25
CA GLU A 163 -8.27 -20.86 -1.51
C GLU A 163 -7.33 -19.75 -2.01
N TRP A 164 -6.18 -19.57 -1.35
CA TRP A 164 -5.19 -18.58 -1.76
C TRP A 164 -4.58 -18.88 -3.14
N ASP A 165 -4.23 -20.14 -3.42
CA ASP A 165 -3.71 -20.57 -4.73
C ASP A 165 -4.73 -20.33 -5.85
N SER A 166 -6.03 -20.56 -5.58
CA SER A 166 -7.09 -20.30 -6.57
C SER A 166 -7.24 -18.82 -6.93
N LEU A 167 -6.94 -17.92 -6.00
CA LEU A 167 -6.98 -16.47 -6.21
C LEU A 167 -5.73 -15.94 -6.90
N ASN A 168 -4.62 -16.66 -6.82
CA ASN A 168 -3.31 -16.26 -7.34
C ASN A 168 -2.87 -16.99 -8.60
N ILE A 169 -3.77 -17.71 -9.28
CA ILE A 169 -3.48 -18.26 -10.62
C ILE A 169 -3.22 -17.07 -11.56
N PRO A 170 -2.01 -16.93 -12.13
CA PRO A 170 -1.70 -15.86 -13.07
C PRO A 170 -2.55 -16.01 -14.32
N LEU A 171 -3.24 -14.94 -14.74
CA LEU A 171 -3.94 -14.85 -16.02
C LEU A 171 -2.96 -14.70 -17.21
N ASP A 172 -1.91 -15.50 -17.26
CA ASP A 172 -1.01 -15.56 -18.41
C ASP A 172 -1.35 -16.80 -19.24
N GLY A 173 -2.31 -16.65 -20.16
CA GLY A 173 -2.63 -17.74 -21.08
C GLY A 173 -3.89 -17.64 -21.94
N GLN A 174 -4.43 -16.44 -22.24
CA GLN A 174 -5.33 -16.23 -23.39
C GLN A 174 -5.01 -14.92 -24.13
#